data_AF-A0A1X0ZTJ7-F1
#
_entry.id   AF-A0A1X0ZTJ7-F1
#
_cell.length_a   1.000
_cell.length_b   1.000
_cell.length_c   1.000
_cell.angle_alpha   90.00
_cell.angle_beta   90.00
_cell.angle_gamma   90.00
#
_symmetry.space_group_name_H-M   'P 1'
#
loop_
_entity.id
_entity.type
_entity.pdbx_description
1 polymer ?
#
loop_
_entity_poly.entity_id
_entity_poly.type
_entity_poly.pdbx_seq_one_letter_code
_entity_poly.pdbx_strand_id
1 'polypeptide(L)'
;MTIKTIGRCLGQAKDGSLWFFCRGCDAPHSLNVGAGTGPRWGYNGNADSPTFTPSVLVRWDQWEPPATTLEIRDKILSGEIVQTKVAKVCHSFVTDGRVQYLGDCTHALAGQTVDLPDWEASWSSW
;
A
#
# COMPACT_ATOMS: atom_id res chain seq x y z
N MET A 1 -2.58 -0.52 -16.79
CA MET A 1 -1.12 -0.54 -16.53
C MET A 1 -0.71 -1.99 -16.37
N THR A 2 0.29 -2.49 -17.09
CA THR A 2 0.72 -3.89 -16.97
C THR A 2 1.87 -3.96 -15.96
N ILE A 3 1.64 -4.65 -14.84
CA ILE A 3 2.67 -4.95 -13.84
C ILE A 3 3.03 -6.42 -14.01
N LYS A 4 4.30 -6.72 -14.24
CA LYS A 4 4.83 -8.08 -14.42
C LYS A 4 5.26 -8.63 -13.07
N THR A 5 4.86 -9.84 -12.70
CA THR A 5 5.42 -10.56 -11.54
C THR A 5 6.93 -10.78 -11.74
N ILE A 6 7.73 -10.41 -10.75
CA ILE A 6 9.20 -10.61 -10.78
C ILE A 6 9.71 -11.47 -9.62
N GLY A 7 8.84 -11.85 -8.69
CA GLY A 7 9.12 -12.77 -7.59
C GLY A 7 7.88 -12.91 -6.70
N ARG A 8 8.01 -13.65 -5.60
CA ARG A 8 6.93 -13.93 -4.64
C ARG A 8 6.30 -12.65 -4.12
N CYS A 9 7.08 -11.63 -3.76
CA CYS A 9 6.56 -10.43 -3.10
C CYS A 9 6.31 -9.26 -4.07
N LEU A 10 6.98 -9.25 -5.23
CA LEU A 10 7.09 -8.06 -6.05
C LEU A 10 6.56 -8.24 -7.48
N GLY A 11 5.91 -7.18 -7.95
CA GLY A 11 5.70 -6.87 -9.35
C GLY A 11 6.58 -5.71 -9.83
N GLN A 12 6.76 -5.60 -11.14
CA GLN A 12 7.47 -4.48 -11.77
C GLN A 12 6.68 -3.92 -12.95
N ALA A 13 6.52 -2.60 -12.99
CA ALA A 13 5.90 -1.90 -14.11
C ALA A 13 6.93 -1.55 -15.20
N LYS A 14 6.44 -1.15 -16.38
CA LYS A 14 7.30 -0.81 -17.54
C LYS A 14 8.27 0.35 -17.28
N ASP A 15 7.94 1.25 -16.38
CA ASP A 15 8.79 2.37 -15.96
C ASP A 15 9.89 1.96 -14.96
N GLY A 16 9.97 0.68 -14.60
CA GLY A 16 10.94 0.13 -13.67
C GLY A 16 10.53 0.21 -12.20
N SER A 17 9.41 0.86 -11.88
CA SER A 17 8.90 0.91 -10.50
C SER A 17 8.58 -0.49 -9.98
N LEU A 18 8.93 -0.72 -8.71
CA LEU A 18 8.66 -1.97 -8.00
C LEU A 18 7.39 -1.83 -7.18
N TRP A 19 6.59 -2.89 -7.17
CA TRP A 19 5.27 -2.92 -6.55
C TRP A 19 5.19 -4.07 -5.56
N PHE A 20 4.63 -3.83 -4.39
CA PHE A 20 4.30 -4.88 -3.42
C PHE A 20 2.87 -4.67 -2.90
N PHE A 21 2.21 -5.72 -2.46
CA PHE A 21 0.85 -5.61 -1.92
C PHE A 21 0.88 -5.33 -0.41
N CYS A 22 0.30 -4.20 0.00
CA CYS A 22 0.25 -3.80 1.41
C CYS A 22 -1.05 -4.29 2.05
N ARG A 23 -0.95 -5.23 3.01
CA ARG A 23 -2.12 -5.73 3.75
C ARG A 23 -2.79 -4.68 4.63
N GLY A 24 -2.03 -3.71 5.15
CA GLY A 24 -2.55 -2.62 5.98
C GLY A 24 -3.47 -1.66 5.21
N CYS A 25 -3.10 -1.34 3.97
CA CYS A 25 -3.91 -0.50 3.08
C CYS A 25 -4.91 -1.31 2.23
N ASP A 26 -4.77 -2.63 2.19
CA ASP A 26 -5.44 -3.53 1.26
C ASP A 26 -5.30 -3.07 -0.21
N ALA A 27 -4.10 -2.63 -0.56
CA ALA A 27 -3.79 -2.03 -1.85
C ALA A 27 -2.31 -2.18 -2.20
N PRO A 28 -1.96 -2.18 -3.50
CA PRO A 28 -0.58 -2.24 -3.93
C PRO A 28 0.13 -0.88 -3.74
N HIS A 29 1.34 -0.92 -3.22
CA HIS A 29 2.24 0.23 -3.08
C HIS A 29 3.32 0.18 -4.15
N SER A 30 3.65 1.32 -4.75
CA SER A 30 4.71 1.45 -5.75
C SER A 30 5.89 2.24 -5.23
N LEU A 31 7.10 1.79 -5.57
CA LEU A 31 8.36 2.42 -5.19
C LEU A 31 9.25 2.57 -6.42
N ASN A 32 9.88 3.74 -6.54
CA ASN A 32 10.92 3.95 -7.52
C ASN A 32 12.28 3.59 -6.90
N VAL A 33 13.10 2.86 -7.64
CA VAL A 33 14.43 2.43 -7.20
C VAL A 33 15.50 2.89 -8.19
N GLY A 34 16.77 2.91 -7.76
CA GLY A 34 17.89 3.34 -8.58
C GLY A 34 17.97 4.85 -8.79
N ALA A 35 18.65 5.28 -9.85
CA ALA A 35 18.84 6.71 -10.16
C ALA A 35 17.59 7.33 -10.79
N GLY A 36 17.33 8.60 -10.52
CA GLY A 36 16.25 9.36 -11.15
C GLY A 36 15.73 10.50 -10.27
N THR A 37 14.67 11.17 -10.74
CA THR A 37 14.05 12.31 -10.05
C THR A 37 12.99 11.88 -9.04
N GLY A 38 12.90 12.61 -7.93
CA GLY A 38 11.94 12.33 -6.85
C GLY A 38 12.41 11.22 -5.91
N PRO A 39 11.51 10.72 -5.03
CA PRO A 39 11.86 9.72 -4.03
C PRO A 39 12.44 8.44 -4.63
N ARG A 40 13.56 7.96 -4.09
CA ARG A 40 14.25 6.74 -4.54
C ARG A 40 14.65 5.88 -3.36
N TRP A 41 14.23 4.62 -3.39
CA TRP A 41 14.59 3.64 -2.38
C TRP A 41 15.79 2.82 -2.82
N GLY A 42 16.68 2.54 -1.87
CA GLY A 42 17.57 1.40 -1.95
C GLY A 42 16.77 0.12 -1.98
N TYR A 43 17.26 -0.86 -2.72
CA TYR A 43 16.64 -2.17 -2.88
C TYR A 43 17.74 -3.23 -2.90
N ASN A 44 17.56 -4.31 -2.14
CA ASN A 44 18.53 -5.40 -2.04
C ASN A 44 18.60 -6.32 -3.28
N GLY A 45 17.73 -6.13 -4.28
CA GLY A 45 17.71 -6.96 -5.49
C GLY A 45 16.92 -8.26 -5.37
N ASN A 46 16.32 -8.57 -4.21
CA ASN A 46 15.61 -9.82 -3.98
C ASN A 46 14.08 -9.62 -4.04
N ALA A 47 13.44 -10.16 -5.07
CA ALA A 47 11.99 -10.01 -5.28
C ALA A 47 11.13 -10.96 -4.43
N ASP A 48 11.74 -12.00 -3.87
CA ASP A 48 11.05 -12.98 -3.01
C ASP A 48 11.11 -12.59 -1.52
N SER A 49 12.15 -11.85 -1.14
CA SER A 49 12.39 -11.32 0.21
C SER A 49 12.98 -9.90 0.12
N PRO A 50 12.19 -8.92 -0.33
CA PRO A 50 12.67 -7.57 -0.57
C PRO A 50 12.99 -6.84 0.73
N THR A 51 14.02 -6.00 0.64
CA THR A 51 14.34 -4.96 1.63
C THR A 51 14.42 -3.63 0.91
N PHE A 52 13.69 -2.64 1.41
CA PHE A 52 13.70 -1.27 0.90
C PHE A 52 14.22 -0.30 1.96
N THR A 53 15.03 0.67 1.55
CA THR A 53 15.55 1.72 2.44
C THR A 53 15.41 3.10 1.79
N PRO A 54 14.92 4.14 2.49
CA PRO A 54 14.45 4.17 3.88
C PRO A 54 13.03 3.57 4.04
N SER A 55 12.29 3.96 5.08
CA SER A 55 10.88 3.57 5.25
C SER A 55 10.00 3.99 4.07
N VAL A 56 8.87 3.32 3.94
CA VAL A 56 7.81 3.61 2.97
C VAL A 56 6.71 4.40 3.69
N LEU A 57 6.32 5.53 3.11
CA LEU A 57 5.32 6.43 3.69
C LEU A 57 4.27 6.79 2.64
N VAL A 58 3.03 6.37 2.90
CA VAL A 58 1.87 6.62 2.05
C VAL A 58 0.87 7.45 2.84
N ARG A 59 0.36 8.51 2.19
CA ARG A 59 -0.67 9.40 2.74
C ARG A 59 -1.79 9.58 1.73
N TRP A 60 -3.02 9.58 2.22
CA TRP A 60 -4.21 9.83 1.40
C TRP A 60 -5.33 10.42 2.26
N ASP A 61 -6.34 11.02 1.62
CA ASP A 61 -7.58 11.41 2.28
C ASP A 61 -8.66 10.38 1.99
N GLN A 62 -9.47 10.07 3.01
CA GLN A 62 -10.61 9.17 2.89
C GLN A 62 -11.89 9.85 3.37
N TRP A 63 -13.00 9.64 2.67
CA TRP A 63 -14.31 10.05 3.14
C TRP A 63 -14.84 9.10 4.20
N GLU A 64 -15.28 9.65 5.34
CA GLU A 64 -15.87 8.90 6.45
C GLU A 64 -17.28 9.42 6.81
N PRO A 65 -18.27 8.53 6.96
CA PRO A 65 -18.19 7.08 6.71
C PRO A 65 -18.04 6.79 5.19
N PRO A 66 -17.38 5.70 4.79
CA PRO A 66 -17.28 5.34 3.38
C PRO A 66 -18.64 4.88 2.83
N ALA A 67 -18.93 5.21 1.57
CA ALA A 67 -20.17 4.83 0.89
C ALA A 67 -20.12 3.37 0.40
N THR A 68 -20.03 2.41 1.33
CA THR A 68 -19.83 0.98 1.03
C THR A 68 -21.10 0.23 0.65
N THR A 69 -22.28 0.80 0.93
CA THR A 69 -23.58 0.22 0.57
C THR A 69 -24.47 1.26 -0.10
N LEU A 70 -25.48 0.80 -0.86
CA LEU A 70 -26.46 1.69 -1.47
C LEU A 70 -27.23 2.49 -0.41
N GLU A 71 -27.57 1.87 0.73
CA GLU A 71 -28.23 2.56 1.83
C GLU A 71 -27.39 3.71 2.39
N ILE A 72 -26.09 3.46 2.68
CA ILE A 72 -25.20 4.50 3.19
C ILE A 72 -25.04 5.60 2.13
N ARG A 73 -24.91 5.24 0.85
CA ARG A 73 -24.84 6.19 -0.26
C ARG A 73 -26.09 7.08 -0.31
N ASP A 74 -27.28 6.52 -0.23
CA ASP A 74 -28.54 7.29 -0.31
C ASP A 74 -28.70 8.23 0.89
N LYS A 75 -28.28 7.80 2.07
CA LYS A 75 -28.22 8.64 3.28
C LYS A 75 -27.20 9.78 3.16
N ILE A 76 -26.06 9.55 2.51
CA ILE A 76 -25.09 10.61 2.21
C ILE A 76 -25.69 11.60 1.20
N LEU A 77 -26.30 11.11 0.13
CA LEU A 77 -26.86 11.95 -0.94
C LEU A 77 -28.05 12.79 -0.45
N SER A 78 -28.87 12.25 0.45
CA SER A 78 -29.98 12.99 1.08
C SER A 78 -29.54 13.97 2.17
N GLY A 79 -28.27 13.90 2.61
CA GLY A 79 -27.72 14.72 3.69
C GLY A 79 -28.02 14.22 5.10
N GLU A 80 -28.63 13.03 5.25
CA GLU A 80 -28.82 12.38 6.56
C GLU A 80 -27.48 12.00 7.20
N ILE A 81 -26.51 11.58 6.38
CA ILE A 81 -25.12 11.34 6.79
C ILE A 81 -24.22 12.42 6.19
N VAL A 82 -23.50 13.14 7.06
CA VAL A 82 -22.44 14.06 6.64
C VAL A 82 -21.14 13.29 6.52
N GLN A 83 -20.54 13.30 5.33
CA GLN A 83 -19.17 12.80 5.15
C GLN A 83 -18.13 13.86 5.47
N THR A 84 -17.03 13.45 6.08
CA THR A 84 -15.84 14.29 6.27
C THR A 84 -14.61 13.63 5.65
N LYS A 85 -13.65 14.43 5.17
CA LYS A 85 -12.35 13.89 4.75
C LYS A 85 -11.46 13.72 5.96
N VAL A 86 -10.96 12.51 6.14
CA VAL A 86 -10.03 12.14 7.20
C VAL A 86 -8.69 11.79 6.56
N ALA A 87 -7.62 12.40 7.05
CA ALA A 87 -6.27 12.09 6.62
C ALA A 87 -5.86 10.70 7.11
N LYS A 88 -5.29 9.90 6.21
CA LYS A 88 -4.81 8.55 6.46
C LYS A 88 -3.32 8.44 6.17
N VAL A 89 -2.69 7.56 6.93
CA VAL A 89 -1.25 7.29 6.87
C VAL A 89 -1.01 5.77 6.93
N CYS A 90 -0.10 5.29 6.08
CA CYS A 90 0.59 4.02 6.21
C CYS A 90 2.09 4.30 6.19
N HIS A 91 2.79 3.95 7.26
CA HIS A 91 4.22 4.14 7.41
C HIS A 91 4.85 2.82 7.83
N SER A 92 5.82 2.33 7.06
CA SER A 92 6.34 0.98 7.26
C SER A 92 7.80 0.83 6.86
N PHE A 93 8.49 -0.11 7.50
CA PHE A 93 9.72 -0.69 6.97
C PHE A 93 9.40 -1.99 6.23
N VAL A 94 10.08 -2.21 5.10
CA VAL A 94 10.04 -3.49 4.39
C VAL A 94 11.43 -4.10 4.46
N THR A 95 11.54 -5.25 5.12
CA THR A 95 12.81 -5.93 5.36
C THR A 95 12.62 -7.43 5.32
N ASP A 96 13.46 -8.11 4.54
CA ASP A 96 13.50 -9.56 4.37
C ASP A 96 12.12 -10.17 4.08
N GLY A 97 11.35 -9.51 3.19
CA GLY A 97 10.03 -9.99 2.79
C GLY A 97 8.93 -9.81 3.83
N ARG A 98 9.14 -8.96 4.84
CA ARG A 98 8.16 -8.62 5.88
C ARG A 98 7.92 -7.13 5.93
N VAL A 99 6.73 -6.74 6.35
CA VAL A 99 6.33 -5.35 6.56
C VAL A 99 6.17 -5.11 8.05
N GLN A 100 6.98 -4.21 8.60
CA GLN A 100 6.79 -3.65 9.94
C GLN A 100 6.03 -2.33 9.81
N TYR A 101 4.77 -2.30 10.25
CA TYR A 101 3.97 -1.09 10.31
C TYR A 101 4.32 -0.27 11.56
N LEU A 102 4.50 1.03 11.38
CA LEU A 102 4.86 1.95 12.45
C LEU A 102 3.61 2.44 13.20
N GLY A 103 3.84 3.02 14.38
CA GLY A 103 2.77 3.42 15.29
C GLY A 103 1.92 4.60 14.79
N ASP A 104 2.39 5.34 13.79
CA ASP A 104 1.67 6.44 13.13
C ASP A 104 0.78 5.98 11.96
N CYS A 105 0.68 4.67 11.71
CA CYS A 105 -0.32 4.12 10.80
C CYS A 105 -1.75 4.35 11.31
N THR A 106 -2.66 4.68 10.38
CA THR A 106 -4.09 4.89 10.67
C THR A 106 -4.98 3.67 10.39
N HIS A 107 -4.38 2.59 9.86
CA HIS A 107 -5.05 1.32 9.58
C HIS A 107 -4.86 0.32 10.73
N ALA A 108 -5.68 -0.73 10.78
CA ALA A 108 -5.73 -1.70 11.88
C ALA A 108 -4.41 -2.44 12.17
N LEU A 109 -3.52 -2.55 11.18
CA LEU A 109 -2.20 -3.20 11.35
C LEU A 109 -1.11 -2.29 11.97
N ALA A 110 -1.45 -1.09 12.46
CA ALA A 110 -0.47 -0.20 13.11
C ALA A 110 0.30 -0.92 14.23
N GLY A 111 1.62 -0.75 14.25
CA GLY A 111 2.51 -1.40 15.23
C GLY A 111 2.72 -2.91 15.03
N GLN A 112 2.14 -3.52 14.00
CA GLN A 112 2.28 -4.97 13.73
C GLN A 112 3.37 -5.24 12.69
N THR A 113 3.94 -6.44 12.72
CA THR A 113 4.82 -6.95 11.66
C THR A 113 4.20 -8.18 11.04
N VAL A 114 4.05 -8.17 9.72
CA VAL A 114 3.43 -9.26 8.95
C VAL A 114 4.31 -9.62 7.76
N ASP A 115 4.15 -10.83 7.23
CA ASP A 115 4.84 -11.22 6.01
C ASP A 115 4.22 -10.50 4.80
N LEU A 116 5.06 -10.10 3.84
CA LEU A 116 4.54 -9.66 2.55
C LEU A 116 3.79 -10.82 1.91
N PRO A 117 2.55 -10.58 1.44
CA PRO A 117 1.80 -11.63 0.77
C PRO A 117 2.39 -11.94 -0.60
N ASP A 118 1.96 -13.06 -1.16
CA ASP A 118 2.25 -13.37 -2.56
C ASP A 118 1.65 -12.29 -3.49
N TRP A 119 2.48 -11.73 -4.36
CA TRP A 119 2.13 -10.63 -5.25
C TRP A 119 1.08 -11.04 -6.27
N GLU A 120 1.30 -12.17 -6.95
CA GLU A 120 0.44 -12.59 -8.05
C GLU A 120 -0.95 -13.00 -7.54
N ALA A 121 -0.99 -13.72 -6.42
CA ALA A 121 -2.24 -14.07 -5.75
C ALA A 121 -3.00 -12.83 -5.27
N SER A 122 -2.31 -11.88 -4.61
CA SER A 122 -2.96 -10.67 -4.08
C SER A 122 -3.47 -9.77 -5.21
N TRP A 123 -2.65 -9.55 -6.24
CA TRP A 123 -2.99 -8.72 -7.40
C TRP A 123 -4.15 -9.30 -8.22
N SER A 124 -4.24 -10.63 -8.35
CA SER A 124 -5.33 -11.26 -9.09
C SER A 124 -6.68 -11.21 -8.37
N SER A 125 -6.65 -11.02 -7.04
CA SER A 125 -7.85 -10.94 -6.19
C SER A 125 -8.31 -9.51 -5.87
N TRP A 126 -7.55 -8.51 -6.31
CA TRP A 126 -7.80 -7.09 -6.06
C TRP A 126 -8.56 -6.46 -7.23
#